data_AF-A0A965XA77-F1
#
_entry.id   AF-A0A965XA77-F1
#
_cell.length_a   1.000
_cell.length_b   1.000
_cell.length_c   1.000
_cell.angle_alpha   90.00
_cell.angle_beta   90.00
_cell.angle_gamma   90.00
#
_symmetry.space_group_name_H-M   'P 1'
#
loop_
_entity.id
_entity.type
_entity.pdbx_description
1 polymer ?
#
loop_
_entity_poly.entity_id
_entity_poly.type
_entity_poly.pdbx_seq_one_letter_code
_entity_poly.pdbx_strand_id
1 'polypeptide(L)'
;MTPPAALVQYVAGQGAGQGSPALAALVQAVRDRHGATVQAVVFYGSCLRAGSDPDGLFDLYVLVDSYRAANRDWLRAVLNQLLPPNVFYLEVETGAGRVRAKYALLSLVDLERTTSPATFHSSLWARFAQPVALVWARDERAAARVHTASARAVCTFISRVAPLLNAGWTVEELWLEGLRRTYRAEFRPERPDRQEQLFAAAPAWFAAVTAL
;
A
#
# COMPACT_ATOMS: atom_id res chain seq x y z
N MET A 1 12.94 14.06 0.56
CA MET A 1 11.81 15.01 0.49
C MET A 1 10.88 14.75 1.66
N THR A 2 10.60 15.79 2.44
CA THR A 2 9.63 15.74 3.55
C THR A 2 8.26 16.13 2.99
N PRO A 3 7.21 15.31 3.14
CA PRO A 3 5.89 15.66 2.65
C PRO A 3 5.27 16.80 3.48
N PRO A 4 4.36 17.61 2.91
CA PRO A 4 3.59 18.61 3.65
C PRO A 4 2.84 18.00 4.84
N ALA A 5 2.81 18.70 5.97
CA ALA A 5 2.13 18.20 7.18
C ALA A 5 0.63 18.00 6.96
N ALA A 6 -0.02 18.88 6.19
CA ALA A 6 -1.43 18.78 5.84
C ALA A 6 -1.72 17.51 5.04
N LEU A 7 -0.83 17.13 4.12
CA LEU A 7 -0.95 15.87 3.37
C LEU A 7 -0.81 14.65 4.29
N VAL A 8 0.15 14.66 5.23
CA VAL A 8 0.30 13.58 6.21
C VAL A 8 -0.96 13.43 7.07
N GLN A 9 -1.53 14.55 7.53
CA GLN A 9 -2.77 14.56 8.31
C GLN A 9 -3.96 14.06 7.49
N TYR A 10 -4.09 14.48 6.23
CA TYR A 10 -5.13 14.01 5.33
C TYR A 10 -5.04 12.49 5.14
N VAL A 11 -3.85 11.96 4.85
CA VAL A 11 -3.61 10.52 4.71
C VAL A 11 -3.89 9.77 6.01
N ALA A 12 -3.54 10.33 7.17
CA ALA A 12 -3.82 9.72 8.47
C ALA A 12 -5.32 9.68 8.80
N GLY A 13 -6.09 10.67 8.34
CA GLY A 13 -7.54 10.73 8.49
C GLY A 13 -8.30 9.74 7.60
N GLN A 14 -7.62 9.08 6.66
CA GLN A 14 -8.24 8.19 5.67
C GLN A 14 -8.32 6.77 6.26
N GLY A 15 -9.27 6.61 7.16
CA GLY A 15 -9.57 5.34 7.81
C GLY A 15 -10.52 4.49 6.97
N ALA A 16 -10.01 3.61 6.12
CA ALA A 16 -10.86 2.57 5.56
C ALA A 16 -10.68 1.25 6.33
N GLY A 17 -11.78 0.62 6.72
CA GLY A 17 -11.78 -0.74 7.27
C GLY A 17 -11.55 -0.89 8.78
N GLN A 18 -11.51 0.21 9.55
CA GLN A 18 -11.59 0.11 11.02
C GLN A 18 -12.92 -0.57 11.39
N GLY A 19 -12.84 -1.80 11.90
CA GLY A 19 -14.00 -2.54 12.40
C GLY A 19 -14.45 -3.77 11.60
N SER A 20 -13.77 -4.18 10.53
CA SER A 20 -14.08 -5.47 9.88
C SER A 20 -13.59 -6.66 10.73
N PRO A 21 -14.46 -7.56 11.22
CA PRO A 21 -14.03 -8.73 12.01
C PRO A 21 -13.12 -9.67 11.21
N ALA A 22 -13.36 -9.78 9.89
CA ALA A 22 -12.55 -10.56 8.98
C ALA A 22 -11.11 -10.03 8.90
N LEU A 23 -10.95 -8.70 8.81
CA LEU A 23 -9.65 -8.05 8.76
C LEU A 23 -8.92 -8.15 10.10
N ALA A 24 -9.63 -8.04 11.21
CA ALA A 24 -9.07 -8.27 12.54
C ALA A 24 -8.54 -9.70 12.71
N ALA A 25 -9.27 -10.71 12.24
CA ALA A 25 -8.83 -12.11 12.26
C ALA A 25 -7.57 -12.33 11.42
N LEU A 26 -7.50 -11.73 10.23
CA LEU A 26 -6.31 -11.78 9.37
C LEU A 26 -5.10 -11.10 10.01
N VAL A 27 -5.29 -9.90 10.58
CA VAL A 27 -4.24 -9.17 11.29
C VAL A 27 -3.71 -10.00 12.47
N GLN A 28 -4.61 -10.65 13.22
CA GLN A 28 -4.20 -11.49 14.33
C GLN A 28 -3.36 -12.68 13.85
N ALA A 29 -3.80 -13.39 12.80
CA ALA A 29 -3.05 -14.51 12.25
C ALA A 29 -1.69 -14.11 11.64
N VAL A 30 -1.58 -12.91 11.06
CA VAL A 30 -0.29 -12.32 10.64
C VAL A 30 0.63 -12.11 11.85
N ARG A 31 0.09 -11.56 12.95
CA ARG A 31 0.85 -11.30 14.18
C ARG A 31 1.26 -12.59 14.88
N ASP A 32 0.43 -13.62 14.89
CA ASP A 32 0.78 -14.93 15.44
C ASP A 32 1.92 -15.57 14.64
N ARG A 33 1.96 -15.37 13.32
CA ARG A 33 2.98 -15.92 12.43
C ARG A 33 4.33 -15.21 12.52
N HIS A 34 4.32 -13.87 12.59
CA HIS A 34 5.54 -13.03 12.51
C HIS A 34 5.93 -12.40 13.85
N GLY A 35 5.11 -12.57 14.88
CA GLY A 35 5.37 -12.12 16.25
C GLY A 35 5.55 -10.61 16.39
N ALA A 36 6.41 -10.22 17.32
CA ALA A 36 6.70 -8.82 17.66
C ALA A 36 7.37 -8.02 16.53
N THR A 37 7.77 -8.67 15.44
CA THR A 37 8.42 -8.03 14.29
C THR A 37 7.44 -7.22 13.45
N VAL A 38 6.13 -7.49 13.55
CA VAL A 38 5.10 -6.76 12.81
C VAL A 38 4.93 -5.37 13.41
N GLN A 39 5.17 -4.37 12.57
CA GLN A 39 5.07 -2.96 12.89
C GLN A 39 3.71 -2.38 12.52
N ALA A 40 3.20 -2.78 11.36
CA ALA A 40 1.92 -2.32 10.85
C ALA A 40 1.39 -3.28 9.78
N VAL A 41 0.07 -3.26 9.60
CA VAL A 41 -0.59 -3.94 8.49
C VAL A 41 -1.37 -2.89 7.72
N VAL A 42 -1.11 -2.82 6.42
CA VAL A 42 -1.75 -1.88 5.50
C VAL A 42 -2.59 -2.68 4.52
N PHE A 43 -3.87 -2.36 4.44
CA PHE A 43 -4.80 -2.94 3.50
C PHE A 43 -4.93 -2.08 2.25
N TYR A 44 -5.03 -2.74 1.10
CA TYR A 44 -5.17 -2.08 -0.18
C TYR A 44 -6.10 -2.87 -1.11
N GLY A 45 -6.62 -2.22 -2.16
CA GLY A 45 -7.30 -2.92 -3.25
C GLY A 45 -8.81 -2.69 -3.31
N SER A 46 -9.49 -3.49 -4.12
CA SER A 46 -10.93 -3.39 -4.41
C SER A 46 -11.82 -3.66 -3.20
N CYS A 47 -11.41 -4.56 -2.30
CA CYS A 47 -12.15 -4.88 -1.07
C CYS A 47 -12.11 -3.74 -0.03
N LEU A 48 -11.30 -2.69 -0.24
CA LEU A 48 -11.33 -1.46 0.56
C LEU A 48 -12.60 -0.64 0.30
N ARG A 49 -13.30 -0.94 -0.80
CA ARG A 49 -14.41 -0.15 -1.34
C ARG A 49 -15.76 -0.88 -1.29
N ALA A 50 -15.77 -2.19 -1.43
CA ALA A 50 -16.95 -3.02 -1.19
C ALA A 50 -16.84 -3.57 0.23
N GLY A 51 -17.71 -3.13 1.15
CA GLY A 51 -17.81 -3.66 2.52
C GLY A 51 -18.16 -5.15 2.63
N SER A 52 -18.08 -5.88 1.53
CA SER A 52 -18.39 -7.29 1.35
C SER A 52 -17.99 -7.68 -0.07
N ASP A 53 -16.81 -8.26 -0.25
CA ASP A 53 -16.48 -8.96 -1.49
C ASP A 53 -16.97 -10.43 -1.36
N PRO A 54 -17.78 -10.97 -2.28
CA PRO A 54 -18.23 -12.36 -2.24
C PRO A 54 -17.10 -13.39 -2.28
N ASP A 55 -15.87 -13.02 -2.70
CA ASP A 55 -14.72 -13.92 -2.77
C ASP A 55 -13.81 -13.89 -1.52
N GLY A 56 -13.96 -12.92 -0.61
CA GLY A 56 -13.27 -12.92 0.68
C GLY A 56 -11.73 -12.95 0.64
N LEU A 57 -11.09 -12.42 -0.42
CA LEU A 57 -9.63 -12.36 -0.56
C LEU A 57 -9.09 -10.93 -0.37
N PHE A 58 -8.41 -10.69 0.76
CA PHE A 58 -7.84 -9.39 1.12
C PHE A 58 -6.40 -9.23 0.62
N ASP A 59 -6.01 -8.05 0.13
CA ASP A 59 -4.62 -7.74 -0.23
C ASP A 59 -3.96 -6.84 0.83
N LEU A 60 -2.89 -7.33 1.46
CA LEU A 60 -2.23 -6.65 2.59
C LEU A 60 -0.74 -6.38 2.31
N TYR A 61 -0.20 -5.32 2.90
CA TYR A 61 1.22 -5.19 3.20
C TYR A 61 1.41 -5.43 4.69
N VAL A 62 2.31 -6.34 5.04
CA VAL A 62 2.74 -6.57 6.41
C VAL A 62 4.11 -5.93 6.57
N LEU A 63 4.12 -4.85 7.35
CA LEU A 63 5.31 -4.05 7.59
C LEU A 63 6.05 -4.61 8.79
N VAL A 64 7.32 -4.94 8.63
CA VAL A 64 8.15 -5.56 9.66
C VAL A 64 9.39 -4.74 10.00
N ASP A 65 10.00 -5.02 11.15
CA ASP A 65 11.29 -4.42 11.56
C ASP A 65 12.40 -4.74 10.56
N SER A 66 12.55 -6.01 10.20
CA SER A 66 13.51 -6.47 9.20
C SER A 66 13.11 -7.82 8.64
N TYR A 67 13.47 -8.11 7.38
CA TYR A 67 13.18 -9.41 6.76
C TYR A 67 13.87 -10.57 7.46
N ARG A 68 15.02 -10.32 8.11
CA ARG A 68 15.76 -11.33 8.87
C ARG A 68 15.02 -11.74 10.15
N ALA A 69 14.40 -10.79 10.84
CA ALA A 69 13.60 -11.09 12.02
C ALA A 69 12.27 -11.77 11.64
N ALA A 70 11.71 -11.46 10.46
CA ALA A 70 10.46 -12.03 9.97
C ALA A 70 10.60 -13.44 9.32
N ASN A 71 11.80 -13.81 8.86
CA ASN A 71 12.06 -15.14 8.29
C ASN A 71 12.89 -15.99 9.26
N ARG A 72 12.32 -17.10 9.76
CA ARG A 72 13.02 -18.06 10.63
C ARG A 72 14.29 -18.67 10.01
N ASP A 73 14.41 -18.66 8.68
CA ASP A 73 15.55 -19.21 7.94
C ASP A 73 16.34 -18.09 7.23
N TRP A 74 17.61 -17.94 7.60
CA TRP A 74 18.53 -16.92 7.06
C TRP A 74 18.72 -17.00 5.53
N LEU A 75 18.66 -18.22 4.96
CA LEU A 75 18.73 -18.48 3.52
C LEU A 75 17.53 -17.89 2.76
N ARG A 76 16.33 -17.95 3.35
CA ARG A 76 15.13 -17.34 2.77
C ARG A 76 15.25 -15.82 2.81
N ALA A 77 15.79 -15.23 3.88
CA ALA A 77 15.99 -13.78 3.95
C ALA A 77 16.92 -13.21 2.86
N VAL A 78 17.92 -13.96 2.40
CA VAL A 78 18.83 -13.55 1.30
C VAL A 78 18.16 -13.69 -0.06
N LEU A 79 17.47 -14.81 -0.32
CA LEU A 79 16.64 -14.99 -1.53
C LEU A 79 15.50 -13.95 -1.60
N ASN A 80 14.96 -13.56 -0.45
CA ASN A 80 13.91 -12.54 -0.31
C ASN A 80 14.40 -11.10 -0.55
N GLN A 81 15.71 -10.84 -0.55
CA GLN A 81 16.27 -9.55 -0.95
C GLN A 81 16.43 -9.43 -2.47
N LEU A 82 16.46 -10.56 -3.20
CA LEU A 82 16.75 -10.62 -4.63
C LEU A 82 15.51 -10.78 -5.52
N LEU A 83 14.37 -11.25 -4.98
CA LEU A 83 13.12 -11.40 -5.72
C LEU A 83 12.05 -10.40 -5.22
N PRO A 84 11.27 -9.78 -6.13
CA PRO A 84 10.24 -8.79 -5.80
C PRO A 84 9.21 -9.39 -4.82
N PRO A 85 8.50 -8.54 -4.03
CA PRO A 85 8.05 -8.87 -2.69
C PRO A 85 7.29 -10.20 -2.62
N ASN A 86 7.71 -11.06 -1.68
CA ASN A 86 7.07 -12.34 -1.43
C ASN A 86 5.61 -12.12 -1.03
N VAL A 87 4.70 -12.42 -1.95
CA VAL A 87 3.28 -12.46 -1.69
C VAL A 87 2.97 -13.81 -1.05
N PHE A 88 2.70 -13.79 0.25
CA PHE A 88 2.26 -14.94 1.01
C PHE A 88 0.74 -15.07 0.95
N TYR A 89 0.26 -16.29 1.07
CA TYR A 89 -1.15 -16.58 1.26
C TYR A 89 -1.43 -16.91 2.73
N LEU A 90 -2.54 -16.39 3.24
CA LEU A 90 -3.06 -16.63 4.57
C LEU A 90 -4.55 -16.94 4.47
N GLU A 91 -5.01 -17.79 5.36
CA GLU A 91 -6.39 -18.18 5.46
C GLU A 91 -6.76 -18.44 6.90
N VAL A 92 -7.94 -17.97 7.29
CA VAL A 92 -8.44 -18.02 8.66
C VAL A 92 -9.92 -18.39 8.62
N GLU A 93 -10.29 -19.41 9.38
CA GLU A 93 -11.69 -19.75 9.63
C GLU A 93 -12.26 -18.79 10.68
N THR A 94 -13.38 -18.15 10.37
CA THR A 94 -14.10 -17.26 11.29
C THR A 94 -15.53 -17.77 11.51
N GLY A 95 -16.22 -17.26 12.53
CA GLY A 95 -17.63 -17.60 12.76
C GLY A 95 -18.57 -17.24 11.59
N ALA A 96 -18.14 -16.36 10.69
CA ALA A 96 -18.87 -15.96 9.48
C ALA A 96 -18.40 -16.72 8.22
N GLY A 97 -17.47 -17.67 8.35
CA GLY A 97 -16.88 -18.44 7.26
C GLY A 97 -15.39 -18.18 7.06
N ARG A 98 -14.86 -18.75 5.98
CA ARG A 98 -13.44 -18.73 5.63
C ARG A 98 -13.04 -17.39 5.02
N VAL A 99 -12.04 -16.75 5.62
CA VAL A 99 -11.46 -15.48 5.18
C VAL A 99 -10.06 -15.71 4.65
N ARG A 100 -9.72 -15.11 3.51
CA ARG A 100 -8.45 -15.34 2.80
C ARG A 100 -7.71 -14.02 2.63
N ALA A 101 -6.38 -14.05 2.64
CA ALA A 101 -5.57 -12.89 2.29
C ALA A 101 -4.31 -13.26 1.51
N LYS A 102 -3.94 -12.38 0.59
CA LYS A 102 -2.58 -12.30 0.06
C LYS A 102 -1.88 -11.16 0.78
N TYR A 103 -0.65 -11.37 1.21
CA TYR A 103 0.12 -10.29 1.83
C TYR A 103 1.58 -10.25 1.40
N ALA A 104 2.06 -9.06 1.10
CA ALA A 104 3.48 -8.80 0.86
C ALA A 104 4.19 -8.43 2.16
N LEU A 105 5.30 -9.08 2.47
CA LEU A 105 6.20 -8.62 3.55
C LEU A 105 7.10 -7.50 3.03
N LEU A 106 7.16 -6.40 3.77
CA LEU A 106 7.99 -5.24 3.45
C LEU A 106 8.59 -4.70 4.76
N SER A 107 9.87 -4.36 4.80
CA SER A 107 10.41 -3.70 5.99
C SER A 107 9.92 -2.25 6.04
N LEU A 108 9.64 -1.71 7.22
CA LEU A 108 9.16 -0.32 7.35
C LEU A 108 10.22 0.69 6.83
N VAL A 109 11.50 0.36 6.97
CA VAL A 109 12.61 1.14 6.41
C VAL A 109 12.63 1.10 4.88
N ASP A 110 12.39 -0.07 4.27
CA ASP A 110 12.30 -0.16 2.82
C ASP A 110 11.07 0.56 2.28
N LEU A 111 9.93 0.51 2.99
CA LEU A 111 8.78 1.34 2.62
C LEU A 111 9.20 2.81 2.54
N GLU A 112 9.82 3.35 3.58
CA GLU A 112 10.27 4.75 3.61
C GLU A 112 11.26 5.10 2.50
N ARG A 113 12.15 4.17 2.12
CA ARG A 113 13.12 4.33 1.04
C ARG A 113 12.47 4.26 -0.33
N THR A 114 11.57 3.30 -0.53
CA THR A 114 10.93 2.99 -1.82
C THR A 114 9.78 3.93 -2.15
N THR A 115 9.21 4.59 -1.15
CA THR A 115 8.28 5.72 -1.35
C THR A 115 8.99 7.07 -1.53
N SER A 116 10.32 7.11 -1.48
CA SER A 116 11.11 8.32 -1.65
C SER A 116 11.64 8.49 -3.08
N PRO A 117 12.06 9.71 -3.47
CA PRO A 117 12.71 9.95 -4.75
C PRO A 117 14.02 9.19 -4.96
N ALA A 118 14.60 8.57 -3.91
CA ALA A 118 15.84 7.80 -4.01
C ALA A 118 15.67 6.46 -4.74
N THR A 119 14.44 5.98 -4.93
CA THR A 119 14.17 4.73 -5.64
C THR A 119 13.74 5.00 -7.08
N PHE A 120 14.27 4.20 -8.02
CA PHE A 120 13.86 4.25 -9.43
C PHE A 120 12.56 3.47 -9.67
N HIS A 121 12.44 2.27 -9.08
CA HIS A 121 11.29 1.38 -9.26
C HIS A 121 9.98 2.04 -8.83
N SER A 122 9.00 2.02 -9.74
CA SER A 122 7.74 2.73 -9.56
C SER A 122 6.72 2.08 -8.64
N SER A 123 6.87 0.78 -8.38
CA SER A 123 5.79 -0.02 -7.83
C SER A 123 5.30 0.42 -6.46
N LEU A 124 6.21 0.66 -5.52
CA LEU A 124 5.80 0.99 -4.15
C LEU A 124 5.34 2.44 -4.01
N TRP A 125 6.03 3.42 -4.58
CA TRP A 125 5.53 4.80 -4.51
C TRP A 125 4.24 4.98 -5.32
N ALA A 126 4.06 4.30 -6.45
CA ALA A 126 2.81 4.37 -7.20
C ALA A 126 1.66 3.69 -6.46
N ARG A 127 1.93 2.60 -5.74
CA ARG A 127 0.92 1.92 -4.93
C ARG A 127 0.51 2.72 -3.71
N PHE A 128 1.47 3.24 -2.95
CA PHE A 128 1.21 3.98 -1.71
C PHE A 128 0.76 5.43 -1.92
N ALA A 129 0.84 5.94 -3.16
CA ALA A 129 0.20 7.21 -3.56
C ALA A 129 -1.32 7.08 -3.78
N GLN A 130 -1.81 5.85 -3.99
CA GLN A 130 -3.23 5.54 -4.10
C GLN A 130 -3.86 5.37 -2.70
N PRO A 131 -5.20 5.37 -2.58
CA PRO A 131 -5.87 5.08 -1.32
C PRO A 131 -5.44 3.73 -0.73
N VAL A 132 -4.92 3.78 0.49
CA VAL A 132 -4.56 2.62 1.32
C VAL A 132 -5.05 2.84 2.74
N ALA A 133 -5.36 1.76 3.46
CA ALA A 133 -5.79 1.81 4.85
C ALA A 133 -4.72 1.26 5.78
N LEU A 134 -4.36 2.01 6.81
CA LEU A 134 -3.65 1.45 7.96
C LEU A 134 -4.67 0.73 8.84
N VAL A 135 -4.64 -0.60 8.86
CA VAL A 135 -5.65 -1.41 9.57
C VAL A 135 -5.20 -1.84 10.95
N TRP A 136 -3.88 -1.87 11.16
CA TRP A 136 -3.28 -2.11 12.46
C TRP A 136 -1.88 -1.50 12.49
N ALA A 137 -1.49 -0.95 13.64
CA ALA A 137 -0.13 -0.56 13.94
C ALA A 137 0.21 -0.99 15.36
N ARG A 138 1.49 -1.32 15.59
CA ARG A 138 1.99 -1.69 16.91
C ARG A 138 1.89 -0.54 17.91
N ASP A 139 2.20 0.67 17.43
CA ASP A 139 2.27 1.89 18.21
C ASP A 139 2.04 3.12 17.30
N GLU A 140 1.82 4.28 17.91
CA GLU A 140 1.60 5.55 17.20
C GLU A 140 2.79 5.95 16.31
N ARG A 141 4.01 5.56 16.71
CA ARG A 141 5.21 5.85 15.94
C ARG A 141 5.23 5.04 14.64
N ALA A 142 4.86 3.77 14.67
CA ALA A 142 4.73 2.94 13.48
C ALA A 142 3.64 3.51 12.55
N ALA A 143 2.48 3.90 13.10
CA ALA A 143 1.42 4.54 12.34
C ALA A 143 1.89 5.83 11.63
N ALA A 144 2.51 6.75 12.38
CA ALA A 144 3.03 8.00 11.84
C ALA A 144 4.05 7.80 10.72
N ARG A 145 4.92 6.79 10.85
CA ARG A 145 5.90 6.42 9.80
C ARG A 145 5.20 5.94 8.53
N VAL A 146 4.17 5.11 8.64
CA VAL A 146 3.38 4.65 7.48
C VAL A 146 2.67 5.82 6.80
N HIS A 147 1.98 6.68 7.54
CA HIS A 147 1.29 7.85 6.96
C HIS A 147 2.27 8.81 6.28
N THR A 148 3.43 9.05 6.91
CA THR A 148 4.50 9.86 6.32
C THR A 148 5.05 9.24 5.04
N ALA A 149 5.23 7.91 5.01
CA ALA A 149 5.70 7.20 3.83
C ALA A 149 4.67 7.25 2.69
N SER A 150 3.37 7.11 2.97
CA SER A 150 2.30 7.26 1.98
C SER A 150 2.20 8.68 1.44
N ALA A 151 2.26 9.70 2.30
CA ALA A 151 2.30 11.10 1.86
C ALA A 151 3.53 11.39 0.99
N ARG A 152 4.70 10.85 1.36
CA ARG A 152 5.91 10.93 0.54
C ARG A 152 5.75 10.23 -0.81
N ALA A 153 5.02 9.12 -0.85
CA ALA A 153 4.71 8.40 -2.08
C ALA A 153 3.92 9.28 -3.05
N VAL A 154 2.90 10.01 -2.57
CA VAL A 154 2.14 10.99 -3.35
C VAL A 154 3.07 12.06 -3.92
N CYS A 155 3.87 12.73 -3.08
CA CYS A 155 4.78 13.76 -3.56
C CYS A 155 5.78 13.20 -4.59
N THR A 156 6.28 11.98 -4.38
CA THR A 156 7.19 11.32 -5.32
C THR A 156 6.49 11.03 -6.65
N PHE A 157 5.27 10.50 -6.63
CA PHE A 157 4.45 10.28 -7.82
C PHE A 157 4.29 11.56 -8.63
N ILE A 158 3.80 12.63 -7.99
CA ILE A 158 3.57 13.92 -8.66
C ILE A 158 4.88 14.47 -9.23
N SER A 159 5.96 14.45 -8.46
CA SER A 159 7.27 14.96 -8.91
C SER A 159 7.86 14.20 -10.11
N ARG A 160 7.51 12.91 -10.28
CA ARG A 160 7.98 12.06 -11.37
C ARG A 160 7.07 12.15 -12.61
N VAL A 161 5.80 12.45 -12.42
CA VAL A 161 4.80 12.45 -13.51
C VAL A 161 4.57 13.84 -14.08
N ALA A 162 4.47 14.89 -13.25
CA ALA A 162 4.18 16.24 -13.72
C ALA A 162 5.15 16.75 -14.82
N PRO A 163 6.48 16.47 -14.77
CA PRO A 163 7.39 16.87 -15.85
C PRO A 163 7.19 16.16 -17.19
N LEU A 164 6.37 15.09 -17.23
CA LEU A 164 6.08 14.31 -18.43
C LEU A 164 4.83 14.81 -19.16
N LEU A 165 4.15 15.80 -18.61
CA LEU A 165 2.89 16.35 -19.11
C LEU A 165 3.09 17.74 -19.71
N ASN A 166 2.14 18.15 -20.55
CA ASN A 166 2.10 19.52 -21.07
C ASN A 166 1.74 20.52 -19.96
N ALA A 167 2.08 21.80 -20.17
CA ALA A 167 1.67 22.86 -19.26
C ALA A 167 0.13 22.92 -19.15
N GLY A 168 -0.39 23.13 -17.94
CA GLY A 168 -1.83 23.22 -17.68
C GLY A 168 -2.54 21.87 -17.53
N TRP A 169 -1.81 20.80 -17.19
CA TRP A 169 -2.40 19.48 -16.92
C TRP A 169 -3.48 19.53 -15.83
N THR A 170 -4.47 18.66 -15.96
CA THR A 170 -5.52 18.42 -14.98
C THR A 170 -5.10 17.34 -13.98
N VAL A 171 -5.76 17.29 -12.82
CA VAL A 171 -5.56 16.22 -11.83
C VAL A 171 -5.78 14.84 -12.47
N GLU A 172 -6.83 14.70 -13.28
CA GLU A 172 -7.13 13.44 -13.97
C GLU A 172 -6.01 13.02 -14.92
N GLU A 173 -5.53 13.92 -15.77
CA GLU A 173 -4.39 13.64 -16.67
C GLU A 173 -3.14 13.24 -15.91
N LEU A 174 -2.84 13.91 -14.78
CA LEU A 174 -1.71 13.59 -13.92
C LEU A 174 -1.78 12.15 -13.40
N TRP A 175 -2.92 11.75 -12.82
CA TRP A 175 -3.04 10.44 -12.22
C TRP A 175 -3.19 9.33 -13.25
N LEU A 176 -3.99 9.52 -14.30
CA LEU A 176 -4.17 8.51 -15.34
C LEU A 176 -2.86 8.24 -16.08
N GLU A 177 -2.13 9.28 -16.51
CA GLU A 177 -0.88 9.08 -17.22
C GLU A 177 0.21 8.48 -16.32
N GLY A 178 0.29 8.95 -15.07
CA GLY A 178 1.21 8.38 -14.09
C GLY A 178 0.93 6.90 -13.85
N LEU A 179 -0.31 6.54 -13.54
CA LEU A 179 -0.72 5.15 -13.30
C LEU A 179 -0.50 4.29 -14.55
N ARG A 180 -0.84 4.78 -15.75
CA ARG A 180 -0.59 4.06 -17.00
C ARG A 180 0.88 3.71 -17.18
N ARG A 181 1.78 4.67 -16.92
CA ARG A 181 3.23 4.45 -17.02
C ARG A 181 3.75 3.49 -15.97
N THR A 182 3.32 3.62 -14.71
CA THR A 182 3.80 2.75 -13.64
C THR A 182 3.29 1.32 -13.81
N TYR A 183 2.06 1.14 -14.27
CA TYR A 183 1.51 -0.18 -14.57
C TYR A 183 2.15 -0.81 -15.81
N ARG A 184 2.53 -0.03 -16.84
CA ARG A 184 3.27 -0.56 -18.00
C ARG A 184 4.69 -1.01 -17.64
N ALA A 185 5.30 -0.37 -16.64
CA ALA A 185 6.62 -0.74 -16.15
C ALA A 185 6.62 -2.03 -15.31
N GLU A 186 5.46 -2.39 -14.73
CA GLU A 186 5.24 -3.66 -14.08
C GLU A 186 4.79 -4.68 -15.14
N PHE A 187 5.46 -5.83 -15.25
CA PHE A 187 5.03 -6.88 -16.18
C PHE A 187 3.73 -7.52 -15.67
N ARG A 188 2.60 -6.81 -15.84
CA ARG A 188 1.30 -7.18 -15.31
C ARG A 188 0.30 -7.26 -16.47
N PRO A 189 -0.31 -8.43 -16.71
CA PRO A 189 -1.39 -8.56 -17.67
C PRO A 189 -2.65 -7.93 -17.09
N GLU A 190 -2.77 -6.60 -17.15
CA GLU A 190 -3.98 -5.88 -16.76
C GLU A 190 -4.74 -5.37 -17.99
N ARG A 191 -6.06 -5.27 -17.86
CA ARG A 191 -6.91 -4.69 -18.90
C ARG A 191 -6.65 -3.18 -19.02
N PRO A 192 -6.73 -2.60 -20.23
CA PRO A 192 -6.42 -1.18 -20.46
C PRO A 192 -7.28 -0.18 -19.67
N ASP A 193 -8.46 -0.60 -19.20
CA ASP A 193 -9.45 0.22 -18.49
C ASP A 193 -9.23 0.26 -16.97
N ARG A 194 -8.26 -0.49 -16.44
CA ARG A 194 -8.08 -0.63 -14.98
C ARG A 194 -7.65 0.66 -14.31
N GLN A 195 -6.90 1.52 -15.00
CA GLN A 195 -6.45 2.81 -14.48
C GLN A 195 -7.60 3.80 -14.35
N GLU A 196 -8.48 3.84 -15.36
CA GLU A 196 -9.71 4.65 -15.34
C GLU A 196 -10.63 4.23 -14.21
N GLN A 197 -10.84 2.92 -14.03
CA GLN A 197 -11.61 2.38 -12.90
C GLN A 197 -10.99 2.74 -11.55
N LEU A 198 -9.66 2.76 -11.46
CA LEU A 198 -8.95 3.10 -10.23
C LEU A 198 -9.12 4.57 -9.87
N PHE A 199 -9.01 5.45 -10.86
CA PHE A 199 -9.24 6.88 -10.69
C PHE A 199 -10.71 7.15 -10.33
N ALA A 200 -11.65 6.61 -11.11
CA ALA A 200 -13.08 6.77 -10.91
C ALA A 200 -13.58 6.23 -9.55
N ALA A 201 -12.87 5.27 -8.97
CA ALA A 201 -13.21 4.72 -7.65
C ALA A 201 -12.85 5.65 -6.48
N ALA A 202 -11.99 6.65 -6.67
CA ALA A 202 -11.57 7.57 -5.60
C ALA A 202 -11.18 8.98 -6.10
N PRO A 203 -12.01 9.65 -6.93
CA PRO A 203 -11.65 10.95 -7.50
C PRO A 203 -11.41 12.02 -6.43
N ALA A 204 -12.17 11.99 -5.34
CA ALA A 204 -12.01 12.90 -4.21
C ALA A 204 -10.65 12.75 -3.50
N TRP A 205 -10.12 11.52 -3.39
CA TRP A 205 -8.78 11.30 -2.87
C TRP A 205 -7.74 11.96 -3.78
N PHE A 206 -7.78 11.65 -5.08
CA PHE A 206 -6.80 12.16 -6.04
C PHE A 206 -6.79 13.69 -6.13
N ALA A 207 -7.98 14.31 -6.11
CA ALA A 207 -8.11 15.76 -6.05
C ALA A 207 -7.48 16.33 -4.76
N ALA A 208 -7.82 15.78 -3.60
CA ALA A 208 -7.34 16.29 -2.33
C ALA A 208 -5.83 16.15 -2.16
N VAL A 209 -5.25 14.98 -2.45
CA VAL A 209 -3.81 14.76 -2.27
C VAL A 209 -2.94 15.51 -3.29
N THR A 210 -3.52 15.97 -4.41
CA THR A 210 -2.82 16.81 -5.39
C THR A 210 -2.81 18.29 -4.98
N ALA A 211 -3.82 18.71 -4.22
CA ALA A 211 -3.96 20.11 -3.77
C ALA A 211 -3.16 20.43 -2.50
N LEU A 212 -2.70 19.42 -1.77
CA LEU A 212 -1.99 19.52 -0.48
C LEU A 212 -0.47 19.37 -0.64
#